data_AF-A0ABD2IH35-F1
#
_entry.id   AF-A0ABD2IH35-F1
#
_cell.length_a   1.000
_cell.length_b   1.000
_cell.length_c   1.000
_cell.angle_alpha   90.00
_cell.angle_beta   90.00
_cell.angle_gamma   90.00
#
_symmetry.space_group_name_H-M   'P 1'
#
loop_
_entity.id
_entity.type
_entity.pdbx_description
1 polymer ?
#
loop_
_entity_poly.entity_id
_entity_poly.type
_entity_poly.pdbx_seq_one_letter_code
_entity_poly.pdbx_strand_id
1 'polypeptide(L)'
;MEKGGKASAEKEGEKCHRILGTELAKVNLGSFILNSFLHSIYQEFLSNPNESKRCLLDIGVYVNEIWHRMEIIGILSNFTGINELLTENGYTDCPSVELALDKVKQIVSKWSNNEARLLLTGSYALGTHARGSDIDAICIVPQKLGKKEQREHFHGTAFCDLDKKVAQRQCEDNSLYCHFCKEPKIQFLNKIPSAYCPMVQLKLANIEFDLSFVAIPPSADALPNEPIQTNEVERMMAQLANQTIPQEAMLQALSGE
;
A
#
# COMPACT_ATOMS: atom_id res chain seq x y z
N MET A 1 33.85 -6.61 -11.42
CA MET A 1 33.93 -6.93 -9.99
C MET A 1 32.55 -6.73 -9.40
N GLU A 2 31.67 -7.74 -9.46
CA GLU A 2 30.26 -7.53 -9.04
C GLU A 2 29.55 -8.85 -8.66
N LYS A 3 30.32 -9.85 -8.18
CA LYS A 3 29.77 -11.15 -7.74
C LYS A 3 29.73 -11.32 -6.21
N GLY A 4 30.01 -10.25 -5.44
CA GLY A 4 30.13 -10.29 -3.98
C GLY A 4 28.87 -9.90 -3.19
N GLY A 5 27.91 -9.18 -3.80
CA GLY A 5 26.75 -8.61 -3.08
C GLY A 5 25.58 -9.58 -2.86
N LYS A 6 25.21 -10.37 -3.88
CA LYS A 6 24.04 -11.26 -3.85
C LYS A 6 24.16 -12.37 -2.78
N ALA A 7 25.34 -12.98 -2.68
CA ALA A 7 25.64 -14.03 -1.70
C ALA A 7 25.71 -13.55 -0.24
N SER A 8 25.88 -12.24 0.00
CA SER A 8 25.88 -11.65 1.34
C SER A 8 24.46 -11.40 1.86
N ALA A 9 23.59 -10.88 0.99
CA ALA A 9 22.19 -10.59 1.32
C ALA A 9 21.35 -11.87 1.52
N GLU A 10 21.56 -12.91 0.70
CA GLU A 10 20.92 -14.22 0.90
C GLU A 10 21.32 -14.87 2.23
N LYS A 11 22.60 -14.76 2.61
CA LYS A 11 23.10 -15.24 3.90
C LYS A 11 22.54 -14.47 5.09
N GLU A 12 22.34 -13.16 4.97
CA GLU A 12 21.69 -12.35 6.01
C GLU A 12 20.20 -12.66 6.14
N GLY A 13 19.51 -12.91 5.02
CA GLY A 13 18.10 -13.33 4.98
C GLY A 13 17.86 -14.68 5.66
N GLU A 14 18.64 -15.71 5.32
CA GLU A 14 18.57 -17.03 5.97
C GLU A 14 18.89 -16.97 7.48
N LYS A 15 19.85 -16.11 7.85
CA LYS A 15 20.25 -15.90 9.24
C LYS A 15 19.15 -15.23 10.06
N CYS A 16 18.50 -14.21 9.50
CA CYS A 16 17.36 -13.53 10.12
C CYS A 16 16.19 -14.50 10.27
N HIS A 17 15.88 -15.28 9.22
CA HIS A 17 14.80 -16.25 9.24
C HIS A 17 14.99 -17.35 10.30
N ARG A 18 16.23 -17.79 10.53
CA ARG A 18 16.58 -18.72 11.60
C ARG A 18 16.37 -18.12 13.00
N ILE A 19 16.79 -16.86 13.22
CA ILE A 19 16.60 -16.15 14.50
C ILE A 19 15.09 -15.96 14.79
N LEU A 20 14.32 -15.55 13.78
CA LEU A 20 12.87 -15.41 13.87
C LEU A 20 12.18 -16.76 14.13
N GLY A 21 12.67 -17.85 13.53
CA GLY A 21 12.07 -19.18 13.65
C GLY A 21 12.35 -19.91 14.96
N THR A 22 13.54 -19.75 15.57
CA THR A 22 13.93 -20.55 16.75
C THR A 22 13.86 -19.80 18.07
N GLU A 23 14.07 -18.48 18.06
CA GLU A 23 14.13 -17.66 19.28
C GLU A 23 12.82 -16.89 19.52
N LEU A 24 12.23 -16.26 18.49
CA LEU A 24 10.93 -15.59 18.63
C LEU A 24 9.76 -16.57 18.79
N ALA A 25 9.84 -17.80 18.27
CA ALA A 25 8.81 -18.81 18.48
C ALA A 25 8.59 -19.17 19.97
N LYS A 26 9.57 -18.85 20.84
CA LYS A 26 9.51 -19.03 22.29
C LYS A 26 9.02 -17.79 23.04
N VAL A 27 8.86 -16.67 22.35
CA VAL A 27 8.53 -15.37 22.94
C VAL A 27 7.15 -14.93 22.45
N ASN A 28 6.23 -14.69 23.38
CA ASN A 28 4.95 -14.07 23.03
C ASN A 28 5.20 -12.61 22.62
N LEU A 29 4.78 -12.22 21.41
CA LEU A 29 4.92 -10.85 20.91
C LEU A 29 4.26 -9.81 21.82
N GLY A 30 3.17 -10.17 22.50
CA GLY A 30 2.51 -9.32 23.49
C GLY A 30 3.38 -9.00 24.71
N SER A 31 4.42 -9.79 24.99
CA SER A 31 5.37 -9.51 26.08
C SER A 31 6.23 -8.27 25.79
N PHE A 32 6.48 -7.93 24.52
CA PHE A 32 7.28 -6.74 24.14
C PHE A 32 6.58 -5.42 24.49
N ILE A 33 5.29 -5.44 24.78
CA ILE A 33 4.53 -4.28 25.27
C ILE A 33 4.92 -3.95 26.72
N LEU A 34 5.42 -4.92 27.48
CA LEU A 34 5.75 -4.74 28.89
C LEU A 34 7.17 -4.19 29.02
N ASN A 35 7.30 -2.97 29.57
CA ASN A 35 8.59 -2.35 29.87
C ASN A 35 9.49 -3.24 30.74
N SER A 36 8.92 -4.03 31.64
CA SER A 36 9.66 -4.99 32.48
C SER A 36 10.31 -6.11 31.67
N PHE A 37 9.65 -6.60 30.62
CA PHE A 37 10.17 -7.64 29.74
C PHE A 37 11.27 -7.10 28.83
N LEU A 38 11.06 -5.94 28.22
CA LEU A 38 12.12 -5.27 27.45
C LEU A 38 13.35 -4.97 28.29
N HIS A 39 13.14 -4.51 29.54
CA HIS A 39 14.22 -4.27 30.48
C HIS A 39 14.97 -5.56 30.83
N SER A 40 14.28 -6.69 31.03
CA SER A 40 14.95 -7.97 31.31
C SER A 40 15.79 -8.45 30.13
N ILE A 41 15.28 -8.35 28.90
CA ILE A 41 16.04 -8.69 27.69
C ILE A 41 17.26 -7.75 27.52
N TYR A 42 17.12 -6.47 27.86
CA TYR A 42 18.22 -5.50 27.83
C TYR A 42 19.30 -5.85 28.85
N GLN A 43 18.93 -6.18 30.09
CA GLN A 43 19.88 -6.61 31.13
C GLN A 43 20.58 -7.92 30.78
N GLU A 44 19.86 -8.87 30.19
CA GLU A 44 20.44 -10.12 29.69
C GLU A 44 21.40 -9.90 28.53
N PHE A 45 21.12 -8.93 27.66
CA PHE A 45 22.02 -8.53 26.58
C PHE A 45 23.29 -7.88 27.12
N LEU A 46 23.19 -6.94 28.06
CA LEU A 46 24.36 -6.31 28.68
C LEU A 46 25.25 -7.34 29.39
N SER A 47 24.64 -8.34 30.03
CA SER A 47 25.36 -9.38 30.78
C SER A 47 26.02 -10.43 29.88
N ASN A 48 25.40 -10.75 28.73
CA ASN A 48 25.96 -11.70 27.77
C ASN A 48 25.47 -11.34 26.34
N PRO A 49 26.19 -10.43 25.66
CA PRO A 49 25.80 -9.92 24.36
C PRO A 49 25.86 -11.02 23.31
N ASN A 50 24.77 -11.19 22.57
CA ASN A 50 24.77 -12.02 21.38
C ASN A 50 23.81 -11.45 20.34
N GLU A 51 23.99 -11.90 19.11
CA GLU A 51 23.26 -11.39 17.97
C GLU A 51 21.75 -11.65 18.04
N SER A 52 21.34 -12.80 18.58
CA SER A 52 19.93 -13.12 18.79
C SER A 52 19.25 -12.15 19.77
N LYS A 53 19.91 -11.83 20.89
CA LYS A 53 19.41 -10.86 21.87
C LYS A 53 19.37 -9.43 21.33
N ARG A 54 20.36 -9.05 20.51
CA ARG A 54 20.34 -7.77 19.80
C ARG A 54 19.13 -7.67 18.88
N CYS A 55 18.87 -8.71 18.09
CA CYS A 55 17.71 -8.77 17.20
C CYS A 55 16.39 -8.72 17.96
N LEU A 56 16.28 -9.43 19.10
CA LEU A 56 15.11 -9.36 19.98
C LEU A 56 14.89 -7.96 20.57
N LEU A 57 15.97 -7.24 20.91
CA LEU A 57 15.89 -5.84 21.36
C LEU A 57 15.43 -4.92 20.24
N ASP A 58 15.99 -5.05 19.04
CA ASP A 58 15.61 -4.21 17.89
C ASP A 58 14.11 -4.39 17.55
N ILE A 59 13.64 -5.65 17.52
CA ILE A 59 12.23 -5.98 17.30
C ILE A 59 11.37 -5.47 18.47
N GLY A 60 11.82 -5.69 19.70
CA GLY A 60 11.08 -5.30 20.89
C GLY A 60 10.91 -3.79 21.04
N VAL A 61 11.95 -3.01 20.77
CA VAL A 61 11.89 -1.54 20.75
C VAL A 61 10.91 -1.08 19.68
N TYR A 62 10.96 -1.68 18.49
CA TYR A 62 10.05 -1.33 17.40
C TYR A 62 8.57 -1.65 17.74
N VAL A 63 8.30 -2.86 18.28
CA VAL A 63 6.95 -3.28 18.70
C VAL A 63 6.43 -2.41 19.85
N ASN A 64 7.27 -2.07 20.83
CA ASN A 64 6.89 -1.20 21.95
C ASN A 64 6.60 0.24 21.49
N GLU A 65 7.44 0.81 20.62
CA GLU A 65 7.20 2.12 20.02
C GLU A 65 5.88 2.18 19.24
N ILE A 66 5.59 1.16 18.43
CA ILE A 66 4.31 1.06 17.71
C ILE A 66 3.16 0.95 18.70
N TRP A 67 3.26 0.09 19.71
CA TRP A 67 2.22 -0.09 20.72
C TRP A 67 1.93 1.20 21.49
N HIS A 68 2.96 1.88 22.02
CA HIS A 68 2.79 3.13 22.74
C HIS A 68 2.20 4.23 21.83
N ARG A 69 2.57 4.28 20.55
CA ARG A 69 1.92 5.20 19.59
C ARG A 69 0.45 4.86 19.39
N MET A 70 0.09 3.58 19.28
CA MET A 70 -1.30 3.15 19.17
C MET A 70 -2.11 3.39 20.46
N GLU A 71 -1.50 3.21 21.64
CA GLU A 71 -2.10 3.48 22.94
C GLU A 71 -2.31 4.99 23.15
N ILE A 72 -1.31 5.82 22.82
CA ILE A 72 -1.43 7.27 22.83
C ILE A 72 -2.55 7.70 21.88
N ILE A 73 -2.63 7.16 20.66
CA ILE A 73 -3.73 7.43 19.72
C ILE A 73 -5.09 7.02 20.32
N GLY A 74 -5.17 5.89 21.03
CA GLY A 74 -6.39 5.44 21.73
C GLY A 74 -6.78 6.28 22.96
N ILE A 75 -5.80 6.88 23.65
CA ILE A 75 -6.04 7.82 24.75
C ILE A 75 -6.47 9.18 24.20
N LEU A 76 -5.80 9.63 23.14
CA LEU A 76 -6.04 10.88 22.45
C LEU A 76 -7.41 10.91 21.76
N SER A 77 -7.90 9.78 21.25
CA SER A 77 -9.24 9.68 20.65
C SER A 77 -10.39 9.83 21.65
N ASN A 78 -10.13 9.69 22.95
CA ASN A 78 -11.10 9.90 24.02
C ASN A 78 -11.06 11.33 24.61
N PHE A 79 -10.17 12.20 24.14
CA PHE A 79 -10.02 13.56 24.66
C PHE A 79 -10.95 14.53 23.92
N THR A 80 -11.99 15.02 24.60
CA THR A 80 -12.82 16.13 24.11
C THR A 80 -11.95 17.38 23.96
N GLY A 81 -11.79 17.87 22.73
CA GLY A 81 -10.94 19.03 22.40
C GLY A 81 -9.73 18.70 21.51
N ILE A 82 -9.46 17.42 21.21
CA ILE A 82 -8.34 17.08 20.32
C ILE A 82 -8.54 17.62 18.90
N ASN A 83 -9.78 17.67 18.41
CA ASN A 83 -10.08 18.27 17.11
C ASN A 83 -9.77 19.77 17.10
N GLU A 84 -9.97 20.48 18.22
CA GLU A 84 -9.60 21.90 18.37
C GLU A 84 -8.09 22.06 18.43
N LEU A 85 -7.37 21.23 19.21
CA LEU A 85 -5.91 21.24 19.25
C LEU A 85 -5.28 20.92 17.88
N LEU A 86 -5.81 19.92 17.18
CA LEU A 86 -5.40 19.57 15.82
C LEU A 86 -5.70 20.73 14.86
N THR A 87 -6.86 21.38 15.00
CA THR A 87 -7.22 22.56 14.18
C THR A 87 -6.30 23.75 14.43
N GLU A 88 -6.04 24.09 15.69
CA GLU A 88 -5.17 25.19 16.11
C GLU A 88 -3.72 24.98 15.67
N ASN A 89 -3.27 23.73 15.53
CA ASN A 89 -1.96 23.38 15.00
C ASN A 89 -1.98 23.09 13.48
N GLY A 90 -3.06 23.44 12.80
CA GLY A 90 -3.17 23.43 11.34
C GLY A 90 -3.33 22.03 10.72
N TYR A 91 -3.86 21.06 11.47
CA TYR A 91 -4.11 19.69 11.02
C TYR A 91 -5.50 19.46 10.38
N THR A 92 -6.37 20.48 10.24
CA THR A 92 -7.77 20.27 9.79
C THR A 92 -8.23 20.98 8.52
N ASP A 93 -7.37 21.71 7.81
CA ASP A 93 -7.75 22.29 6.50
C ASP A 93 -7.26 21.46 5.31
N CYS A 94 -7.76 20.23 5.21
CA CYS A 94 -7.78 19.47 3.96
C CYS A 94 -9.21 19.00 3.70
N PRO A 95 -9.71 19.03 2.45
CA PRO A 95 -10.85 18.20 2.08
C PRO A 95 -10.60 16.81 2.64
N SER A 96 -11.54 16.27 3.42
CA SER A 96 -11.28 15.02 4.14
C SER A 96 -10.78 13.97 3.15
N VAL A 97 -9.72 13.26 3.52
CA VAL A 97 -9.10 12.23 2.68
C VAL A 97 -10.17 11.24 2.19
N GLU A 98 -11.17 10.98 3.02
CA GLU A 98 -12.35 10.17 2.73
C GLU A 98 -13.18 10.73 1.56
N LEU A 99 -13.42 12.05 1.50
CA LEU A 99 -14.13 12.66 0.37
C LEU A 99 -13.35 12.55 -0.95
N ALA A 100 -12.03 12.69 -0.89
CA ALA A 100 -11.16 12.52 -2.05
C ALA A 100 -11.14 11.05 -2.50
N LEU A 101 -11.03 10.12 -1.55
CA LEU A 101 -11.12 8.68 -1.75
C LEU A 101 -12.45 8.25 -2.35
N ASP A 102 -13.57 8.72 -1.81
CA ASP A 102 -14.91 8.44 -2.33
C ASP A 102 -15.05 8.91 -3.78
N LYS A 103 -14.46 10.06 -4.09
CA LYS A 103 -14.47 10.59 -5.45
C LYS A 103 -13.62 9.74 -6.40
N VAL A 104 -12.43 9.30 -5.99
CA VAL A 104 -11.60 8.36 -6.75
C VAL A 104 -12.34 7.04 -6.97
N LYS A 105 -12.96 6.49 -5.91
CA LYS A 105 -13.79 5.28 -5.96
C LYS A 105 -14.94 5.44 -6.96
N GLN A 106 -15.68 6.54 -6.93
CA GLN A 106 -16.76 6.82 -7.89
C GLN A 106 -16.26 6.87 -9.34
N ILE A 107 -15.10 7.49 -9.60
CA ILE A 107 -14.52 7.58 -10.94
C ILE A 107 -14.14 6.19 -11.46
N VAL A 108 -13.47 5.38 -10.63
CA VAL A 108 -13.07 4.00 -10.97
C VAL A 108 -14.28 3.09 -11.16
N SER A 109 -15.28 3.16 -10.28
CA SER A 109 -16.53 2.43 -10.41
C SER A 109 -17.26 2.80 -11.69
N LYS A 110 -17.34 4.08 -12.04
CA LYS A 110 -17.97 4.52 -13.30
C LYS A 110 -17.23 4.02 -14.53
N TRP A 111 -15.90 4.13 -14.55
CA TRP A 111 -15.07 3.67 -15.66
C TRP A 111 -15.21 2.17 -15.92
N SER A 112 -15.20 1.38 -14.84
CA SER A 112 -15.24 -0.09 -14.91
C SER A 112 -16.64 -0.69 -14.89
N ASN A 113 -17.70 0.12 -14.89
CA ASN A 113 -19.08 -0.33 -14.67
C ASN A 113 -19.24 -1.19 -13.39
N ASN A 114 -18.62 -0.75 -12.29
CA ASN A 114 -18.56 -1.41 -10.98
C ASN A 114 -17.83 -2.75 -10.96
N GLU A 115 -17.05 -3.08 -12.00
CA GLU A 115 -16.25 -4.30 -12.03
C GLU A 115 -14.92 -4.14 -11.33
N ALA A 116 -14.35 -2.94 -11.29
CA ALA A 116 -13.10 -2.69 -10.60
C ALA A 116 -13.27 -2.68 -9.08
N ARG A 117 -12.19 -3.00 -8.36
CA ARG A 117 -12.03 -2.80 -6.92
C ARG A 117 -10.79 -1.98 -6.65
N LEU A 118 -10.91 -1.01 -5.74
CA LEU A 118 -9.78 -0.24 -5.23
C LEU A 118 -9.42 -0.80 -3.86
N LEU A 119 -8.17 -1.23 -3.70
CA LEU A 119 -7.61 -1.64 -2.43
C LEU A 119 -6.64 -0.58 -1.96
N LEU A 120 -6.89 0.00 -0.79
CA LEU A 120 -5.97 0.93 -0.16
C LEU A 120 -4.79 0.16 0.42
N THR A 121 -3.60 0.74 0.27
CA THR A 121 -2.33 0.17 0.70
C THR A 121 -1.48 1.27 1.35
N GLY A 122 -0.24 0.94 1.69
CA GLY A 122 0.74 1.90 2.17
C GLY A 122 0.41 2.44 3.55
N SER A 123 0.92 3.64 3.83
CA SER A 123 0.80 4.29 5.15
C SER A 123 -0.65 4.52 5.58
N TYR A 124 -1.55 4.77 4.62
CA TYR A 124 -2.98 4.98 4.88
C TYR A 124 -3.66 3.72 5.41
N ALA A 125 -3.49 2.58 4.74
CA ALA A 125 -4.07 1.33 5.20
C ALA A 125 -3.51 0.85 6.55
N LEU A 126 -2.27 1.21 6.87
CA LEU A 126 -1.60 0.85 8.13
C LEU A 126 -1.95 1.79 9.29
N GLY A 127 -2.71 2.86 9.07
CA GLY A 127 -3.02 3.86 10.09
C GLY A 127 -1.82 4.71 10.51
N THR A 128 -0.75 4.74 9.70
CA THR A 128 0.49 5.50 9.94
C THR A 128 0.65 6.69 8.99
N HIS A 129 -0.42 7.05 8.28
CA HIS A 129 -0.45 8.15 7.32
C HIS A 129 -0.07 9.49 7.97
N ALA A 130 0.93 10.15 7.39
CA ALA A 130 1.36 11.48 7.81
C ALA A 130 0.80 12.57 6.89
N ARG A 131 0.77 13.81 7.37
CA ARG A 131 0.33 14.94 6.56
C ARG A 131 1.22 15.08 5.32
N GLY A 132 0.59 15.13 4.15
CA GLY A 132 1.29 15.25 2.88
C GLY A 132 1.85 13.93 2.35
N SER A 133 1.63 12.82 3.05
CA SER A 133 1.79 11.50 2.44
C SER A 133 0.75 11.32 1.34
N ASP A 134 1.13 10.57 0.32
CA ASP A 134 0.26 10.06 -0.71
C ASP A 134 -0.63 8.93 -0.19
N ILE A 135 -1.59 8.57 -1.03
CA ILE A 135 -2.48 7.43 -0.84
C ILE A 135 -2.19 6.42 -1.93
N ASP A 136 -1.56 5.32 -1.53
CA ASP A 136 -1.37 4.18 -2.39
C ASP A 136 -2.68 3.40 -2.55
N ALA A 137 -3.07 3.10 -3.78
CA ALA A 137 -4.15 2.16 -4.03
C ALA A 137 -3.90 1.28 -5.25
N ILE A 138 -4.42 0.05 -5.18
CA ILE A 138 -4.38 -0.93 -6.26
C ILE A 138 -5.77 -1.01 -6.88
N CYS A 139 -5.87 -0.62 -8.15
CA CYS A 139 -7.04 -0.81 -8.98
C CYS A 139 -7.01 -2.21 -9.60
N ILE A 140 -7.86 -3.10 -9.10
CA ILE A 140 -8.00 -4.47 -9.56
C ILE A 140 -9.20 -4.59 -10.48
N VAL A 141 -9.02 -5.20 -11.65
CA VAL A 141 -10.11 -5.50 -12.60
C VAL A 141 -10.16 -6.97 -13.00
N PRO A 142 -11.33 -7.51 -13.37
CA PRO A 142 -11.40 -8.83 -13.98
C PRO A 142 -10.71 -8.84 -15.35
N GLN A 143 -9.90 -9.85 -15.63
CA GLN A 143 -9.17 -9.94 -16.88
C GLN A 143 -10.05 -10.48 -18.01
N LYS A 144 -10.59 -9.55 -18.80
CA LYS A 144 -11.44 -9.86 -19.97
C LYS A 144 -10.77 -9.60 -21.32
N LEU A 145 -9.64 -8.89 -21.31
CA LEU A 145 -8.94 -8.41 -22.50
C LEU A 145 -7.49 -8.88 -22.49
N GLY A 146 -6.82 -8.79 -23.64
CA GLY A 146 -5.38 -9.05 -23.71
C GLY A 146 -4.57 -8.06 -22.86
N LYS A 147 -3.38 -8.45 -22.39
CA LYS A 147 -2.52 -7.61 -21.52
C LYS A 147 -2.25 -6.21 -22.07
N LYS A 148 -2.12 -6.09 -23.40
CA LYS A 148 -1.91 -4.79 -24.07
C LYS A 148 -3.18 -3.94 -24.01
N GLU A 149 -4.31 -4.50 -24.40
CA GLU A 149 -5.61 -3.82 -24.41
C GLU A 149 -6.02 -3.36 -23.01
N GLN A 150 -5.72 -4.13 -21.96
CA GLN A 150 -5.98 -3.71 -20.58
C GLN A 150 -5.15 -2.50 -20.16
N ARG A 151 -3.87 -2.49 -20.52
CA ARG A 151 -3.00 -1.34 -20.27
C ARG A 151 -3.47 -0.11 -21.03
N GLU A 152 -3.91 -0.28 -22.28
CA GLU A 152 -4.52 0.80 -23.06
C GLU A 152 -5.85 1.26 -22.45
N HIS A 153 -6.65 0.37 -21.87
CA HIS A 153 -7.89 0.74 -21.18
C HIS A 153 -7.63 1.47 -19.84
N PHE A 154 -6.51 1.21 -19.18
CA PHE A 154 -6.11 1.91 -17.96
C PHE A 154 -5.48 3.29 -18.26
N HIS A 155 -4.46 3.33 -19.13
CA HIS A 155 -3.69 4.54 -19.42
C HIS A 155 -4.26 5.40 -20.56
N GLY A 156 -4.86 4.77 -21.57
CA GLY A 156 -5.24 5.46 -22.80
C GLY A 156 -4.05 6.02 -23.59
N THR A 157 -4.37 6.67 -24.70
CA THR A 157 -3.40 7.34 -25.58
C THR A 157 -3.48 8.87 -25.45
N ALA A 158 -4.56 9.40 -24.89
CA ALA A 158 -4.77 10.84 -24.76
C ALA A 158 -3.79 11.51 -23.78
N PHE A 159 -3.42 12.75 -24.07
CA PHE A 159 -2.68 13.62 -23.17
C PHE A 159 -3.65 14.57 -22.46
N CYS A 160 -3.59 14.63 -21.13
CA CYS A 160 -4.43 15.55 -20.36
C CYS A 160 -3.73 16.88 -20.14
N ASP A 161 -4.23 17.92 -20.81
CA ASP A 161 -3.80 19.30 -20.58
C ASP A 161 -4.63 19.93 -19.45
N LEU A 162 -4.08 19.94 -18.24
CA LEU A 162 -4.78 20.44 -17.05
C LEU A 162 -4.89 21.97 -16.99
N ASP A 163 -4.11 22.70 -17.80
CA ASP A 163 -4.17 24.16 -17.91
C ASP A 163 -5.44 24.62 -18.64
N LYS A 164 -6.06 23.72 -19.42
CA LYS A 164 -7.34 23.96 -20.08
C LYS A 164 -8.51 23.78 -19.12
N LYS A 165 -9.58 24.55 -19.37
CA LYS A 165 -10.88 24.35 -18.72
C LYS A 165 -11.37 22.94 -18.99
N VAL A 166 -12.08 22.33 -18.04
CA VAL A 166 -12.57 20.93 -18.10
C VAL A 166 -13.29 20.62 -19.41
N ALA A 167 -14.18 21.51 -19.87
CA ALA A 167 -14.93 21.34 -21.13
C ALA A 167 -14.07 21.35 -22.40
N GLN A 168 -12.81 21.80 -22.29
CA GLN A 168 -11.83 21.90 -23.38
C GLN A 168 -10.73 20.84 -23.28
N ARG A 169 -10.70 20.04 -22.20
CA ARG A 169 -9.73 18.95 -22.04
C ARG A 169 -10.06 17.86 -23.06
N GLN A 170 -9.13 17.63 -23.98
CA GLN A 170 -9.30 16.64 -25.04
C GLN A 170 -8.92 15.26 -24.52
N CYS A 171 -9.94 14.44 -24.30
CA CYS A 171 -9.73 13.05 -23.96
C CYS A 171 -10.96 12.21 -24.33
N GLU A 172 -10.80 11.26 -25.26
CA GLU A 172 -11.93 10.52 -25.86
C GLU A 172 -11.73 9.00 -25.89
N ASP A 173 -10.62 8.49 -25.37
CA ASP A 173 -10.29 7.06 -25.41
C ASP A 173 -10.96 6.21 -24.31
N ASN A 174 -11.80 6.83 -23.47
CA ASN A 174 -12.51 6.21 -22.34
C ASN A 174 -11.60 5.44 -21.36
N SER A 175 -10.30 5.72 -21.35
CA SER A 175 -9.39 5.12 -20.37
C SER A 175 -9.63 5.66 -18.96
N LEU A 176 -9.18 4.94 -17.92
CA LEU A 176 -9.30 5.45 -16.55
C LEU A 176 -8.60 6.82 -16.41
N TYR A 177 -7.42 6.97 -17.00
CA TYR A 177 -6.72 8.26 -17.09
C TYR A 177 -7.63 9.35 -17.67
N CYS A 178 -8.39 9.03 -18.71
CA CYS A 178 -9.33 9.96 -19.34
C CYS A 178 -10.47 10.40 -18.43
N HIS A 179 -11.00 9.45 -17.66
CA HIS A 179 -12.02 9.72 -16.66
C HIS A 179 -11.52 10.68 -15.57
N PHE A 180 -10.28 10.52 -15.11
CA PHE A 180 -9.65 11.50 -14.22
C PHE A 180 -9.39 12.83 -14.90
N CYS A 181 -8.93 12.85 -16.15
CA CYS A 181 -8.69 14.09 -16.88
C CYS A 181 -9.93 15.00 -16.95
N LYS A 182 -11.12 14.40 -17.03
CA LYS A 182 -12.42 15.11 -17.07
C LYS A 182 -12.93 15.57 -15.70
N GLU A 183 -12.25 15.22 -14.60
CA GLU A 183 -12.66 15.62 -13.26
C GLU A 183 -12.17 17.05 -12.93
N PRO A 184 -13.06 17.99 -12.58
CA PRO A 184 -12.68 19.38 -12.30
C PRO A 184 -11.68 19.58 -11.17
N LYS A 185 -11.69 18.71 -10.15
CA LYS A 185 -10.84 18.84 -8.96
C LYS A 185 -9.44 18.21 -9.10
N ILE A 186 -9.12 17.66 -10.27
CA ILE A 186 -7.78 17.14 -10.56
C ILE A 186 -6.83 18.30 -10.84
N GLN A 187 -5.75 18.34 -10.05
CA GLN A 187 -4.70 19.36 -10.08
C GLN A 187 -3.39 18.82 -10.69
N PHE A 188 -3.18 17.50 -10.62
CA PHE A 188 -2.06 16.81 -11.24
C PHE A 188 -2.54 15.46 -11.74
N LEU A 189 -2.02 15.02 -12.89
CA LEU A 189 -2.37 13.73 -13.49
C LEU A 189 -1.25 13.26 -14.43
N ASN A 190 -0.60 12.16 -14.09
CA ASN A 190 0.53 11.62 -14.82
C ASN A 190 0.40 10.10 -15.02
N LYS A 191 0.89 9.61 -16.16
CA LYS A 191 0.99 8.17 -16.45
C LYS A 191 2.40 7.71 -16.18
N ILE A 192 2.56 6.55 -15.57
CA ILE A 192 3.85 5.87 -15.42
C ILE A 192 3.77 4.52 -16.13
N PRO A 193 3.95 4.51 -17.48
CA PRO A 193 3.85 3.29 -18.28
C PRO A 193 5.08 2.38 -18.18
N SER A 194 6.23 2.93 -17.78
CA SER A 194 7.50 2.21 -17.70
C SER A 194 7.75 1.51 -16.38
N ALA A 195 6.88 1.70 -15.38
CA ALA A 195 6.96 0.96 -14.14
C ALA A 195 6.57 -0.51 -14.35
N TYR A 196 7.16 -1.39 -13.55
CA TYR A 196 6.87 -2.82 -13.56
C TYR A 196 5.35 -3.08 -13.35
N CYS A 197 4.73 -2.32 -12.43
CA CYS A 197 3.28 -2.22 -12.31
C CYS A 197 2.82 -0.91 -12.97
N PRO A 198 1.93 -0.94 -13.99
CA PRO A 198 1.40 0.28 -14.59
C PRO A 198 0.72 1.15 -13.55
N MET A 199 1.00 2.45 -13.56
CA MET A 199 0.52 3.36 -12.53
C MET A 199 0.05 4.70 -13.10
N VAL A 200 -0.98 5.26 -12.48
CA VAL A 200 -1.41 6.65 -12.66
C VAL A 200 -1.20 7.38 -11.35
N GLN A 201 -0.45 8.47 -11.39
CA GLN A 201 -0.32 9.39 -10.27
C GLN A 201 -1.27 10.56 -10.47
N LEU A 202 -1.95 10.98 -9.42
CA LEU A 202 -2.85 12.12 -9.49
C LEU A 202 -2.88 12.92 -8.19
N LYS A 203 -3.26 14.19 -8.30
CA LYS A 203 -3.58 15.04 -7.16
C LYS A 203 -5.02 15.51 -7.28
N LEU A 204 -5.87 15.09 -6.35
CA LEU A 204 -7.27 15.47 -6.29
C LEU A 204 -7.51 16.21 -4.98
N ALA A 205 -7.96 17.47 -5.09
CA ALA A 205 -8.29 18.28 -3.91
C ALA A 205 -7.14 18.38 -2.89
N ASN A 206 -5.91 18.58 -3.38
CA ASN A 206 -4.63 18.61 -2.66
C ASN A 206 -4.15 17.26 -2.06
N ILE A 207 -4.87 16.16 -2.27
CA ILE A 207 -4.45 14.82 -1.84
C ILE A 207 -3.79 14.10 -3.03
N GLU A 208 -2.60 13.56 -2.80
CA GLU A 208 -1.83 12.81 -3.80
C GLU A 208 -2.20 11.32 -3.73
N PHE A 209 -2.32 10.68 -4.90
CA PHE A 209 -2.70 9.29 -5.05
C PHE A 209 -1.80 8.60 -6.06
N ASP A 210 -1.34 7.42 -5.70
CA ASP A 210 -0.60 6.51 -6.56
C ASP A 210 -1.46 5.27 -6.84
N LEU A 211 -2.01 5.22 -8.06
CA LEU A 211 -2.94 4.18 -8.50
C LEU A 211 -2.22 3.14 -9.34
N SER A 212 -1.90 2.00 -8.74
CA SER A 212 -1.38 0.82 -9.44
C SER A 212 -2.49 0.03 -10.12
N PHE A 213 -2.19 -0.63 -11.24
CA PHE A 213 -3.19 -1.41 -11.99
C PHE A 213 -2.85 -2.89 -12.06
N VAL A 214 -3.82 -3.73 -11.70
CA VAL A 214 -3.73 -5.19 -11.78
C VAL A 214 -4.98 -5.75 -12.44
N ALA A 215 -4.80 -6.65 -13.39
CA ALA A 215 -5.90 -7.43 -13.95
C ALA A 215 -5.75 -8.90 -13.57
N ILE A 216 -6.80 -9.48 -12.98
CA ILE A 216 -6.79 -10.83 -12.44
C ILE A 216 -7.72 -11.72 -13.27
N PRO A 217 -7.31 -12.93 -13.67
CA PRO A 217 -8.16 -13.87 -14.41
C PRO A 217 -9.56 -14.04 -13.79
N PRO A 218 -10.60 -14.15 -14.64
CA PRO A 218 -12.00 -14.20 -14.20
C PRO A 218 -12.38 -15.49 -13.49
N SER A 219 -11.45 -16.42 -13.28
CA SER A 219 -11.65 -17.58 -12.38
C SER A 219 -11.86 -17.15 -10.92
N ALA A 220 -11.56 -15.90 -10.56
CA ALA A 220 -12.01 -15.25 -9.33
C ALA A 220 -13.52 -14.95 -9.39
N ASP A 221 -14.35 -15.81 -8.78
CA ASP A 221 -15.81 -15.62 -8.70
C ASP A 221 -16.23 -14.27 -8.05
N ALA A 222 -15.32 -13.59 -7.35
CA ALA A 222 -15.48 -12.22 -6.91
C ALA A 222 -14.10 -11.58 -6.65
N LEU A 223 -13.94 -10.31 -7.02
CA LEU A 223 -12.82 -9.50 -6.55
C LEU A 223 -13.06 -9.09 -5.09
N PRO A 224 -11.99 -8.97 -4.26
CA PRO A 224 -12.12 -8.60 -2.86
C PRO A 224 -12.72 -7.20 -2.70
N ASN A 225 -13.55 -7.00 -1.68
CA ASN A 225 -13.97 -5.68 -1.26
C ASN A 225 -13.11 -5.21 -0.07
N GLU A 226 -13.05 -3.91 0.16
CA GLU A 226 -12.50 -3.40 1.42
C GLU A 226 -13.52 -3.53 2.56
N PRO A 227 -13.09 -3.86 3.80
CA PRO A 227 -11.74 -4.31 4.16
C PRO A 227 -11.50 -5.77 3.74
N ILE A 228 -10.34 -6.04 3.15
CA ILE A 228 -9.98 -7.38 2.67
C ILE A 228 -9.89 -8.34 3.85
N GLN A 229 -10.62 -9.45 3.78
CA GLN A 229 -10.59 -10.51 4.78
C GLN A 229 -9.49 -11.54 4.48
N THR A 230 -8.95 -12.20 5.51
CA THR A 230 -7.88 -13.20 5.36
C THR A 230 -8.24 -14.31 4.37
N ASN A 231 -9.49 -14.79 4.40
CA ASN A 231 -9.98 -15.81 3.49
C ASN A 231 -10.06 -15.35 2.03
N GLU A 232 -10.26 -14.05 1.77
CA GLU A 232 -10.24 -13.49 0.41
C GLU A 232 -8.81 -13.47 -0.15
N VAL A 233 -7.82 -13.11 0.68
CA VAL A 233 -6.39 -13.18 0.30
C VAL A 233 -5.98 -14.62 -0.01
N GLU A 234 -6.33 -15.56 0.87
CA GLU A 234 -6.02 -16.99 0.68
C GLU A 234 -6.63 -17.53 -0.62
N ARG A 235 -7.88 -17.17 -0.92
CA ARG A 235 -8.54 -17.54 -2.18
C ARG A 235 -7.82 -16.96 -3.40
N MET A 236 -7.44 -15.69 -3.36
CA MET A 236 -6.69 -15.06 -4.45
C MET A 236 -5.34 -15.75 -4.66
N MET A 237 -4.61 -16.03 -3.59
CA MET A 237 -3.32 -16.73 -3.66
C MET A 237 -3.48 -18.15 -4.20
N ALA A 238 -4.50 -18.89 -3.79
CA ALA A 238 -4.81 -20.22 -4.32
C ALA A 238 -5.15 -20.18 -5.82
N GLN A 239 -5.86 -19.15 -6.28
CA GLN A 239 -6.17 -18.96 -7.70
C GLN A 239 -4.96 -18.58 -8.54
N LEU A 240 -4.07 -17.75 -8.01
CA LEU A 240 -2.79 -17.44 -8.64
C LEU A 240 -1.88 -18.68 -8.69
N ALA A 241 -1.85 -19.48 -7.62
CA ALA A 241 -1.07 -20.71 -7.56
C ALA A 241 -1.55 -21.80 -8.54
N ASN A 242 -2.85 -21.83 -8.85
CA ASN A 242 -3.43 -22.73 -9.84
C ASN A 242 -3.17 -22.28 -11.30
N GLN A 243 -2.53 -21.13 -11.52
CA GLN A 243 -2.06 -20.76 -12.87
C GLN A 243 -0.86 -21.66 -13.21
N THR A 244 -1.05 -22.57 -14.17
CA THR A 244 -0.05 -23.58 -14.59
C THR A 244 1.23 -22.98 -15.19
N ILE A 245 1.27 -21.68 -15.42
CA ILE A 245 2.44 -20.94 -15.90
C ILE A 245 2.55 -19.66 -15.05
N PRO A 246 3.56 -19.53 -14.17
CA PRO A 246 3.84 -18.28 -13.49
C PRO A 246 4.02 -17.19 -14.54
N GLN A 247 3.32 -16.06 -14.39
CA GLN A 247 3.46 -14.97 -15.34
C GLN A 247 4.92 -14.48 -15.33
N GLU A 248 5.52 -14.34 -16.51
CA GLU A 248 6.91 -13.92 -16.70
C GLU A 248 7.24 -12.62 -15.97
N ALA A 249 6.27 -11.70 -15.89
CA ALA A 249 6.36 -10.51 -15.05
C ALA A 249 6.55 -10.88 -13.56
N MET A 250 5.69 -11.75 -13.00
CA MET A 250 5.78 -12.17 -11.60
C MET A 250 7.14 -12.83 -11.29
N LEU A 251 7.70 -13.56 -12.25
CA LEU A 251 9.06 -14.10 -12.16
C LEU A 251 10.13 -12.99 -12.17
N GLN A 252 9.97 -11.95 -12.99
CA GLN A 252 10.86 -10.77 -13.02
C GLN A 252 10.83 -9.96 -11.70
N ALA A 253 9.64 -9.73 -11.13
CA ALA A 253 9.52 -9.07 -9.82
C ALA A 253 10.17 -9.86 -8.69
N LEU A 254 10.08 -11.18 -8.73
CA LEU A 254 10.71 -12.06 -7.74
C LEU A 254 12.21 -12.25 -7.98
N SER A 255 12.70 -12.03 -9.22
CA SER A 255 14.12 -12.11 -9.54
C SER A 255 14.90 -10.82 -9.24
N GLY A 256 14.20 -9.71 -8.97
CA GLY A 256 14.81 -8.41 -8.69
C GLY A 256 15.58 -7.85 -9.88
N GLU A 257 15.16 -8.18 -11.10
CA GLU A 257 15.70 -7.66 -12.37
C GLU A 257 14.73 -6.68 -13.03
#